data_AF-A0A9X1NHX8-F1
#
_entry.id   AF-A0A9X1NHX8-F1
#
_cell.length_a   1.000
_cell.length_b   1.000
_cell.length_c   1.000
_cell.angle_alpha   90.00
_cell.angle_beta   90.00
_cell.angle_gamma   90.00
#
_symmetry.space_group_name_H-M   'P 1'
#
loop_
_entity.id
_entity.type
_entity.pdbx_description
1 polymer ?
#
loop_
_entity_poly.entity_id
_entity_poly.type
_entity_poly.pdbx_seq_one_letter_code
_entity_poly.pdbx_strand_id
1 'polypeptide(L)'
;MLDLDLAQQLRKAGLAWNPLPGDRFVLPGRNMDDEVFVVSHMVVEIHDTPGGQVIGFNGTTEWALDSLEQRQVVWMPRETQLRELLGDRFVGLESVTGGWAVTLQLGEEQVREVDADAESAYARAVLTVLAALSPNEPDEPDESGEGAS
;
A
#
# COMPACT_ATOMS: atom_id res chain seq x y z
N MET A 1 -4.52 9.08 -5.21
CA MET A 1 -4.60 8.36 -3.92
C MET A 1 -4.68 6.91 -4.26
N LEU A 2 -3.93 6.07 -3.54
CA LEU A 2 -3.94 4.63 -3.75
C LEU A 2 -5.37 4.07 -3.76
N ASP A 3 -5.67 3.26 -4.77
CA ASP A 3 -6.94 2.56 -4.89
C ASP A 3 -7.05 1.42 -3.86
N LEU A 4 -8.24 1.20 -3.30
CA LEU A 4 -8.47 0.18 -2.28
C LEU A 4 -8.24 -1.24 -2.83
N ASP A 5 -8.59 -1.52 -4.09
CA ASP A 5 -8.35 -2.84 -4.67
C ASP A 5 -6.85 -3.13 -4.75
N LEU A 6 -6.03 -2.15 -5.17
CA LEU A 6 -4.57 -2.29 -5.16
C LEU A 6 -4.00 -2.47 -3.75
N ALA A 7 -4.51 -1.74 -2.75
CA ALA A 7 -4.11 -1.93 -1.37
C ALA A 7 -4.45 -3.35 -0.83
N GLN A 8 -5.60 -3.89 -1.22
CA GLN A 8 -5.97 -5.28 -0.92
C GLN A 8 -5.06 -6.28 -1.64
N GLN A 9 -4.68 -6.02 -2.89
CA GLN A 9 -3.73 -6.84 -3.63
C GLN A 9 -2.37 -6.87 -2.92
N LEU A 10 -1.85 -5.72 -2.47
CA LEU A 10 -0.59 -5.65 -1.72
C LEU A 10 -0.63 -6.52 -0.45
N ARG A 11 -1.74 -6.43 0.29
CA ARG A 11 -1.97 -7.28 1.47
C ARG A 11 -2.01 -8.77 1.10
N LYS A 12 -2.71 -9.14 0.02
CA LYS A 12 -2.79 -10.53 -0.46
C LYS A 12 -1.44 -11.07 -0.92
N ALA A 13 -0.61 -10.22 -1.51
CA ALA A 13 0.77 -10.52 -1.91
C ALA A 13 1.74 -10.63 -0.72
N GLY A 14 1.24 -10.53 0.53
CA GLY A 14 2.03 -10.74 1.73
C GLY A 14 2.86 -9.52 2.15
N LEU A 15 2.51 -8.32 1.71
CA LEU A 15 3.18 -7.10 2.18
C LEU A 15 3.05 -6.97 3.70
N ALA A 16 4.15 -7.21 4.42
CA ALA A 16 4.22 -7.00 5.84
C ALA A 16 4.25 -5.50 6.15
N TRP A 17 3.40 -5.04 7.06
CA TRP A 17 3.29 -3.63 7.41
C TRP A 17 3.48 -3.41 8.92
N ASN A 18 4.44 -2.57 9.28
CA ASN A 18 4.67 -2.14 10.65
C ASN A 18 4.13 -0.71 10.85
N PRO A 19 3.02 -0.51 11.57
CA PRO A 19 2.33 0.77 11.61
C PRO A 19 3.15 1.87 12.29
N LEU A 20 3.18 3.04 11.67
CA LEU A 20 3.80 4.25 12.21
C LEU A 20 2.83 5.44 12.15
N PRO A 21 3.05 6.48 12.97
CA PRO A 21 2.30 7.73 12.86
C PRO A 21 2.37 8.29 11.44
N GLY A 22 1.22 8.69 10.92
CA GLY A 22 1.02 9.16 9.56
C GLY A 22 0.60 8.07 8.58
N ASP A 23 0.61 6.79 8.96
CA ASP A 23 0.10 5.70 8.13
C ASP A 23 -1.40 5.81 7.94
N ARG A 24 -1.85 5.46 6.73
CA ARG A 24 -3.26 5.47 6.35
C ARG A 24 -3.81 4.05 6.30
N PHE A 25 -5.07 3.87 6.68
CA PHE A 25 -5.76 2.60 6.51
C PHE A 25 -7.27 2.81 6.29
N VAL A 26 -7.92 1.78 5.76
CA VAL A 26 -9.39 1.68 5.72
C VAL A 26 -9.86 0.47 6.51
N LEU A 27 -11.15 0.49 6.89
CA LEU A 27 -11.82 -0.61 7.59
C LEU A 27 -12.84 -1.28 6.66
N PRO A 28 -12.44 -2.32 5.91
CA PRO A 28 -13.34 -2.92 4.95
C PRO A 28 -14.52 -3.64 5.61
N GLY A 29 -15.68 -3.64 4.96
CA GLY A 29 -16.85 -4.41 5.41
C GLY A 29 -17.56 -3.84 6.64
N ARG A 30 -17.29 -2.57 6.96
CA ARG A 30 -17.94 -1.81 8.04
C ARG A 30 -18.81 -0.67 7.52
N ASN A 31 -19.09 -0.63 6.21
CA ASN A 31 -19.77 0.48 5.53
C ASN A 31 -19.00 1.81 5.72
N MET A 32 -17.68 1.70 5.77
CA MET A 32 -16.69 2.76 5.99
C MET A 32 -15.53 2.61 4.99
N ASP A 33 -15.78 1.93 3.88
CA ASP A 33 -14.76 1.56 2.89
C ASP A 33 -14.20 2.80 2.15
N ASP A 34 -14.97 3.88 2.10
CA ASP A 34 -14.57 5.18 1.54
C ASP A 34 -13.84 6.09 2.56
N GLU A 35 -13.81 5.69 3.84
CA GLU A 35 -13.21 6.48 4.91
C GLU A 35 -11.76 6.06 5.15
N VAL A 36 -10.84 7.01 4.97
CA VAL A 36 -9.42 6.82 5.20
C VAL A 36 -9.03 7.34 6.58
N PHE A 37 -8.61 6.43 7.45
CA PHE A 37 -8.11 6.73 8.78
C PHE A 37 -6.61 6.97 8.75
N VAL A 38 -6.12 7.85 9.63
CA VAL A 38 -4.68 8.13 9.79
C VAL A 38 -4.26 7.81 11.21
N VAL A 39 -3.21 7.00 11.36
CA VAL A 39 -2.59 6.75 12.67
C VAL A 39 -1.94 8.05 13.13
N SER A 40 -2.33 8.58 14.29
CA SER A 40 -1.74 9.81 14.82
C SER A 40 -1.50 9.76 16.32
N HIS A 41 -0.43 10.42 16.76
CA HIS A 41 -0.22 10.75 18.17
C HIS A 41 -1.01 11.98 18.61
N MET A 42 -1.31 12.90 17.68
CA MET A 42 -1.95 14.19 17.94
C MET A 42 -2.66 14.67 16.66
N VAL A 43 -3.91 15.09 16.78
CA VAL A 43 -4.64 15.63 15.62
C VAL A 43 -4.39 17.13 15.56
N VAL A 44 -3.97 17.62 14.39
CA VAL A 44 -3.83 19.05 14.11
C VAL A 44 -4.98 19.47 13.21
N GLU A 45 -5.73 20.48 13.63
CA GLU A 45 -6.88 21.00 12.89
C GLU A 45 -6.63 22.45 12.49
N ILE A 46 -7.04 22.82 11.27
CA ILE A 46 -7.02 24.19 10.80
C ILE A 46 -8.44 24.74 10.90
N HIS A 47 -8.62 25.82 11.66
CA HIS A 47 -9.88 26.52 11.78
C HIS A 47 -9.78 27.88 11.10
N ASP A 48 -10.69 28.15 10.16
CA ASP A 48 -10.84 29.50 9.61
C ASP A 48 -11.59 30.38 10.61
N THR A 49 -10.97 31.48 11.01
CA THR A 49 -11.59 32.50 11.87
C THR A 49 -11.64 33.85 11.13
N PRO A 50 -12.50 34.80 11.56
CA PRO A 50 -12.49 36.16 10.98
C PRO A 50 -11.13 36.86 11.06
N GLY A 51 -10.22 36.42 11.94
CA GLY A 51 -8.85 36.95 12.10
C GLY A 51 -7.76 36.17 11.35
N GLY A 52 -8.12 35.11 10.60
CA GLY A 52 -7.18 34.24 9.87
C GLY A 52 -7.25 32.78 10.30
N GLN A 53 -6.33 31.97 9.78
CA GLN A 53 -6.24 30.54 10.10
C GLN A 53 -5.61 30.31 11.46
N VAL A 54 -6.31 29.58 12.32
CA VAL A 54 -5.82 29.13 13.62
C VAL A 54 -5.51 27.64 13.54
N ILE A 55 -4.35 27.25 14.06
CA ILE A 55 -3.93 25.85 14.15
C ILE A 55 -4.24 25.34 15.56
N GLY A 56 -5.21 24.43 15.65
CA GLY A 56 -5.58 23.74 16.88
C GLY A 56 -4.81 22.42 17.02
N PHE A 57 -4.45 22.08 18.26
CA PHE A 57 -3.80 20.81 18.60
C PHE A 57 -4.71 20.05 19.55
N ASN A 58 -5.24 18.91 19.10
CA ASN A 58 -6.11 18.05 19.89
C ASN A 58 -5.37 16.77 20.28
N GLY A 59 -5.08 16.63 21.58
CA GLY A 59 -4.47 15.45 22.17
C GLY A 59 -5.53 14.48 22.67
N THR A 60 -5.94 13.53 21.81
CA THR A 60 -6.74 12.32 22.13
C THR A 60 -8.13 12.53 22.76
N THR A 61 -9.18 12.09 22.07
CA THR A 61 -10.54 11.92 22.61
C THR A 61 -10.64 10.68 23.52
N GLU A 62 -11.22 10.84 24.70
CA GLU A 62 -11.37 9.84 25.78
C GLU A 62 -12.39 8.70 25.50
N TRP A 63 -12.89 8.54 24.28
CA TRP A 63 -13.88 7.51 23.93
C TRP A 63 -13.59 6.96 22.54
N ALA A 64 -12.53 6.16 22.40
CA ALA A 64 -12.26 5.48 21.14
C ALA A 64 -13.17 4.24 21.01
N LEU A 65 -13.75 4.08 19.83
CA LEU A 65 -14.36 2.84 19.33
C LEU A 65 -13.51 1.63 19.78
N ASP A 66 -14.15 0.56 20.27
CA ASP A 66 -13.50 -0.65 20.79
C ASP A 66 -12.26 -1.03 19.98
N SER A 67 -11.14 -1.27 20.66
CA SER A 67 -9.84 -1.63 20.06
C SER A 67 -9.97 -2.62 18.91
N LEU A 68 -9.32 -2.34 17.77
CA LEU A 68 -9.34 -3.20 16.59
C LEU A 68 -8.02 -3.94 16.43
N GLU A 69 -8.09 -5.19 15.96
CA GLU A 69 -6.90 -5.95 15.60
C GLU A 69 -6.34 -5.46 14.26
N GLN A 70 -5.01 -5.38 14.14
CA GLN A 70 -4.34 -4.91 12.92
C GLN A 70 -4.77 -5.67 11.66
N ARG A 71 -5.06 -6.98 11.76
CA ARG A 71 -5.53 -7.79 10.63
C ARG A 71 -6.90 -7.36 10.08
N GLN A 72 -7.64 -6.54 10.80
CA GLN A 72 -8.96 -6.04 10.39
C GLN A 72 -8.87 -4.81 9.50
N VAL A 73 -7.68 -4.22 9.32
CA VAL A 73 -7.48 -3.03 8.49
C VAL A 73 -6.81 -3.37 7.16
N VAL A 74 -6.99 -2.51 6.17
CA VAL A 74 -6.21 -2.51 4.92
C VAL A 74 -5.37 -1.24 4.91
N TRP A 75 -4.05 -1.40 4.96
CA TRP A 75 -3.12 -0.28 4.91
C TRP A 75 -3.14 0.36 3.52
N MET A 76 -3.04 1.69 3.49
CA MET A 76 -3.03 2.51 2.28
C MET A 76 -1.69 3.27 2.20
N PRO A 77 -0.57 2.60 1.84
CA PRO A 77 0.74 3.23 1.80
C PRO A 77 0.79 4.45 0.87
N ARG A 78 1.48 5.50 1.31
CA ARG A 78 1.75 6.67 0.47
C ARG A 78 2.87 6.41 -0.53
N GLU A 79 2.96 7.28 -1.54
CA GLU A 79 4.03 7.26 -2.54
C GLU A 79 5.42 7.05 -1.94
N THR A 80 5.80 7.86 -0.93
CA THR A 80 7.13 7.76 -0.32
C THR A 80 7.38 6.41 0.32
N GLN A 81 6.37 5.83 0.96
CA GLN A 81 6.50 4.55 1.65
C GLN A 81 6.57 3.40 0.64
N LEU A 82 5.79 3.46 -0.43
CA LEU A 82 5.88 2.50 -1.53
C LEU A 82 7.26 2.58 -2.22
N ARG A 83 7.77 3.79 -2.45
CA ARG A 83 9.11 4.00 -2.99
C ARG A 83 10.20 3.43 -2.08
N GLU A 84 10.07 3.59 -0.77
CA GLU A 84 10.99 2.97 0.20
C GLU A 84 10.98 1.44 0.12
N LEU A 85 9.80 0.83 -0.06
CA LEU A 85 9.67 -0.62 -0.23
C LEU A 85 10.36 -1.16 -1.51
N LEU A 86 10.43 -0.35 -2.57
CA LEU A 86 11.14 -0.72 -3.79
C LEU A 86 12.66 -0.72 -3.61
N GLY A 87 13.18 0.16 -2.74
CA GLY A 87 14.60 0.31 -2.46
C GLY A 87 15.42 0.54 -3.73
N ASP A 88 16.57 -0.12 -3.83
CA ASP A 88 17.52 0.02 -4.96
C ASP A 88 16.97 -0.47 -6.31
N ARG A 89 15.81 -1.14 -6.33
CA ARG A 89 15.14 -1.54 -7.57
C ARG A 89 14.45 -0.35 -8.24
N PHE A 90 14.14 0.72 -7.51
CA PHE A 90 13.48 1.89 -8.07
C PHE A 90 14.45 2.68 -8.97
N VAL A 91 14.08 2.87 -10.23
CA VAL A 91 14.85 3.65 -11.20
C VAL A 91 14.32 5.07 -11.32
N GLY A 92 13.00 5.22 -11.43
CA GLY A 92 12.41 6.54 -11.63
C GLY A 92 10.89 6.53 -11.73
N LEU A 93 10.32 7.72 -11.56
CA LEU A 93 8.93 8.04 -11.81
C LEU A 93 8.89 9.02 -12.99
N GLU A 94 8.06 8.73 -13.98
CA GLU A 94 7.90 9.56 -15.17
C GLU A 94 6.42 9.91 -15.35
N SER A 95 6.13 11.18 -15.66
CA SER A 95 4.81 11.55 -16.17
C SER A 95 4.66 11.07 -17.61
N VAL A 96 3.60 10.33 -17.88
CA VAL A 96 3.25 9.84 -19.22
C VAL A 96 1.90 10.39 -19.66
N THR A 97 1.56 10.18 -20.92
CA THR A 97 0.23 10.55 -21.41
C THR A 97 -0.85 9.79 -20.64
N GLY A 98 -1.64 10.53 -19.85
CA GLY A 98 -2.76 9.98 -19.10
C GLY A 98 -2.39 9.38 -17.73
N GLY A 99 -1.17 9.56 -17.23
CA GLY A 99 -0.80 9.03 -15.93
C GLY A 99 0.68 9.10 -15.58
N TRP A 100 1.12 8.11 -14.83
CA TRP A 100 2.46 7.98 -14.27
C TRP A 100 3.01 6.59 -14.53
N ALA A 101 4.32 6.53 -14.76
CA ALA A 101 5.04 5.29 -14.94
C ALA A 101 6.17 5.17 -13.90
N VAL A 102 6.20 4.05 -13.18
CA VAL A 102 7.30 3.69 -12.29
C VAL A 102 8.15 2.64 -12.99
N THR A 103 9.45 2.94 -13.12
CA THR A 103 10.43 2.02 -13.69
C THR A 103 11.21 1.33 -12.58
N LEU A 104 11.33 0.01 -12.71
CA LEU A 104 12.09 -0.87 -11.85
C LEU A 104 13.26 -1.51 -12.60
N GLN A 105 14.35 -1.77 -11.89
CA GLN A 105 15.44 -2.65 -12.32
C GLN A 105 15.33 -3.96 -11.54
N LEU A 106 15.03 -5.06 -12.24
CA LEU A 106 14.91 -6.41 -11.68
C LEU A 106 15.94 -7.32 -12.37
N GLY A 107 17.10 -7.51 -11.74
CA GLY A 107 18.22 -8.19 -12.39
C GLY A 107 18.70 -7.40 -13.60
N GLU A 108 18.78 -8.03 -14.76
CA GLU A 108 19.16 -7.37 -16.03
C GLU A 108 17.98 -6.70 -16.74
N GLU A 109 16.75 -6.95 -16.30
CA GLU A 109 15.54 -6.45 -16.95
C GLU A 109 15.02 -5.16 -16.32
N GLN A 110 14.49 -4.28 -17.17
CA GLN A 110 13.71 -3.13 -16.72
C GLN A 110 12.22 -3.41 -16.89
N VAL A 111 11.48 -3.25 -15.81
CA VAL A 111 10.02 -3.39 -15.79
C VAL A 111 9.40 -2.03 -15.55
N ARG A 112 8.30 -1.73 -16.25
CA ARG A 112 7.62 -0.44 -16.16
C ARG A 112 6.15 -0.65 -15.86
N GLU A 113 5.72 -0.15 -14.72
CA GLU A 113 4.33 -0.18 -14.29
C GLU A 113 3.69 1.18 -14.51
N VAL A 114 2.50 1.20 -15.10
CA VAL A 114 1.79 2.43 -15.46
C VAL A 114 0.43 2.45 -14.81
N ASP A 115 0.07 3.60 -14.27
CA ASP A 115 -1.27 3.86 -13.75
C ASP A 115 -1.65 5.34 -13.95
N ALA A 116 -2.93 5.66 -13.88
CA ALA A 116 -3.41 7.05 -13.94
C ALA A 116 -2.97 7.86 -12.71
N ASP A 117 -2.78 7.20 -11.57
CA ASP A 117 -2.33 7.80 -10.31
C ASP A 117 -0.92 7.33 -9.92
N ALA A 118 -0.10 8.23 -9.38
CA ALA A 118 1.27 7.92 -9.01
C ALA A 118 1.37 6.89 -7.89
N GLU A 119 0.55 6.99 -6.83
CA GLU A 119 0.56 6.02 -5.73
C GLU A 119 0.17 4.62 -6.24
N SER A 120 -0.80 4.55 -7.16
CA SER A 120 -1.22 3.31 -7.80
C SER A 120 -0.13 2.71 -8.70
N ALA A 121 0.61 3.53 -9.46
CA ALA A 121 1.76 3.06 -10.25
C ALA A 121 2.87 2.49 -9.36
N TYR A 122 3.15 3.15 -8.22
CA TYR A 122 4.08 2.62 -7.22
C TYR A 122 3.59 1.32 -6.57
N ALA A 123 2.29 1.21 -6.27
CA ALA A 123 1.73 -0.02 -5.70
C ALA A 123 1.85 -1.20 -6.66
N ARG A 124 1.58 -0.99 -7.96
CA ARG A 124 1.82 -2.01 -8.99
C ARG A 124 3.29 -2.43 -9.04
N ALA A 125 4.20 -1.47 -8.98
CA ALA A 125 5.63 -1.76 -8.94
C ALA A 125 6.02 -2.63 -7.72
N VAL A 126 5.46 -2.33 -6.53
CA VAL A 126 5.68 -3.15 -5.34
C VAL A 126 5.10 -4.55 -5.52
N LEU A 127 3.91 -4.70 -6.10
CA LEU A 127 3.33 -6.02 -6.43
C LEU A 127 4.25 -6.83 -7.33
N THR A 128 4.82 -6.22 -8.37
CA THR A 128 5.78 -6.88 -9.27
C THR A 128 7.03 -7.36 -8.53
N VAL A 129 7.55 -6.57 -7.59
CA VAL A 129 8.67 -6.99 -6.73
C VAL A 129 8.26 -8.16 -5.83
N LEU A 130 7.10 -8.10 -5.17
CA LEU A 130 6.63 -9.17 -4.29
C LEU A 130 6.40 -10.49 -5.05
N ALA A 131 5.88 -10.41 -6.27
CA ALA A 131 5.71 -11.56 -7.15
C ALA A 131 7.07 -12.17 -7.55
N ALA A 132 8.05 -11.34 -7.89
CA ALA A 132 9.40 -11.81 -8.23
C ALA A 132 10.16 -12.42 -7.04
N LEU A 133 9.83 -12.02 -5.81
CA LEU A 133 10.43 -12.54 -4.57
C LEU A 133 9.73 -13.80 -4.05
N SER A 134 8.48 -14.04 -4.46
CA SER A 134 7.76 -15.26 -4.11
C SER A 134 8.29 -16.39 -5.00
N PRO A 135 9.01 -17.38 -4.45
CA PRO A 135 9.50 -18.49 -5.27
C PRO A 135 8.30 -19.20 -5.88
N ASN A 136 8.29 -19.35 -7.22
CA ASN A 136 7.40 -20.29 -7.90
C ASN A 136 7.54 -21.64 -7.19
N GLU A 137 6.47 -22.10 -6.54
CA GLU A 137 6.38 -23.50 -6.14
C GLU A 137 6.40 -24.30 -7.45
N PRO A 138 7.43 -25.12 -7.71
CA PRO A 138 7.43 -25.94 -8.92
C PRO A 138 6.22 -26.87 -8.86
N ASP A 139 5.44 -26.92 -9.95
CA ASP A 139 4.43 -27.96 -10.18
C ASP A 139 5.09 -29.32 -9.85
N GLU A 140 4.67 -29.97 -8.77
CA GLU A 140 5.08 -31.34 -8.49
C GLU A 140 4.68 -32.19 -9.71
N PRO A 141 5.63 -32.83 -10.40
CA PRO A 141 5.27 -33.76 -11.45
C PRO A 141 4.51 -34.92 -10.79
N ASP A 142 3.33 -35.20 -11.32
CA ASP A 142 2.50 -36.35 -10.98
C ASP A 142 3.34 -37.64 -11.13
N GLU A 143 3.94 -38.09 -10.03
CA GLU A 143 4.51 -39.43 -9.90
C GLU A 143 3.37 -40.46 -9.80
N SER A 144 2.55 -40.55 -10.84
CA SER A 144 1.87 -41.78 -11.21
C SER A 144 2.76 -42.57 -12.17
N GLY A 145 3.98 -42.84 -11.70
CA GLY A 145 4.86 -43.88 -12.23
C GLY A 145 4.22 -45.23 -12.00
N GLU A 146 3.68 -45.80 -13.07
CA GLU A 146 4.06 -47.12 -13.55
C GLU A 146 4.35 -48.18 -12.46
N GLY A 147 3.29 -48.63 -11.80
CA GLY A 147 3.28 -49.92 -11.12
C GLY A 147 3.18 -51.04 -12.16
N ALA A 148 4.34 -51.53 -12.58
CA ALA A 148 4.49 -52.65 -13.50
C ALA A 148 3.94 -53.98 -12.95
N SER A 149 3.55 -54.83 -13.93
CA SER A 149 3.39 -56.31 -13.90
C SER A 149 2.06 -56.91 -13.46
#